data_AF-A0A8D6U6F8-F1
#
_entry.id   AF-A0A8D6U6F8-F1
#
_cell.length_a   1.000
_cell.length_b   1.000
_cell.length_c   1.000
_cell.angle_alpha   90.00
_cell.angle_beta   90.00
_cell.angle_gamma   90.00
#
_symmetry.space_group_name_H-M   'P 1'
#
loop_
_entity.id
_entity.type
_entity.pdbx_description
1 polymer ?
#
loop_
_entity_poly.entity_id
_entity_poly.type
_entity_poly.pdbx_seq_one_letter_code
_entity_poly.pdbx_strand_id
1 'polypeptide(L)'
;MPIQELNNPIKVVTPLVEHENLREDLIFNLTKLRCLDLSYHDIERCLYINAKGVTKASTVLNHFGKDFVAFGNDKNDIPLFKNALYGVQVGDFPYLKDFADEIILPVSTELLKKIKLLFEKILNKCLGLSQYLQYNSKKSIGGLSCLHLSENK
;
A
#
# COMPACT_ATOMS: atom_id res chain seq x y z
N MET A 1 4.34 5.18 -24.75
CA MET A 1 3.03 5.18 -24.06
C MET A 1 2.06 5.97 -24.92
N PRO A 2 0.86 5.45 -25.24
CA PRO A 2 -0.13 6.20 -26.02
C PRO A 2 -0.37 7.54 -25.31
N ILE A 3 -0.21 8.66 -26.01
CA ILE A 3 -0.07 9.98 -25.38
C ILE A 3 -1.27 10.36 -24.52
N GLN A 4 -2.45 9.79 -24.79
CA GLN A 4 -3.67 10.06 -24.05
C GLN A 4 -3.93 9.15 -22.83
N GLU A 5 -3.33 7.96 -22.75
CA GLU A 5 -3.40 7.10 -21.55
C GLU A 5 -2.22 7.36 -20.59
N LEU A 6 -1.18 8.01 -21.12
CA LEU A 6 -0.25 8.87 -20.37
C LEU A 6 -0.93 9.99 -19.57
N ASN A 7 -2.24 10.23 -19.74
CA ASN A 7 -2.88 11.39 -19.15
C ASN A 7 -3.16 11.27 -17.65
N ASN A 8 -3.10 10.07 -17.02
CA ASN A 8 -3.19 9.91 -15.55
C ASN A 8 -2.44 8.68 -14.94
N PRO A 9 -1.29 8.20 -15.45
CA PRO A 9 -0.59 7.07 -14.85
C PRO A 9 -0.03 7.42 -13.47
N ILE A 10 -0.33 6.58 -12.47
CA ILE A 10 0.17 6.74 -11.10
C ILE A 10 1.60 6.20 -10.97
N LYS A 11 1.91 5.08 -11.65
CA LYS A 11 3.20 4.39 -11.54
C LYS A 11 3.57 3.69 -12.85
N VAL A 12 4.84 3.78 -13.24
CA VAL A 12 5.49 3.05 -14.32
C VAL A 12 6.76 2.41 -13.77
N VAL A 13 7.06 1.17 -14.19
CA VAL A 13 8.31 0.48 -13.89
C VAL A 13 9.01 0.18 -15.21
N THR A 14 10.23 0.68 -15.36
CA THR A 14 11.02 0.52 -16.58
C THR A 14 12.26 -0.33 -16.25
N PRO A 15 12.33 -1.59 -16.70
CA PRO A 15 13.53 -2.40 -16.56
C PRO A 15 14.65 -1.84 -17.44
N LEU A 16 15.87 -1.77 -16.90
CA LEU A 16 17.06 -1.24 -17.56
C LEU A 16 18.19 -2.28 -17.64
N VAL A 17 17.90 -3.57 -17.42
CA VAL A 17 18.89 -4.67 -17.36
C VAL A 17 19.89 -4.65 -18.51
N GLU A 18 19.43 -4.41 -19.74
CA GLU A 18 20.25 -4.37 -20.96
C GLU A 18 20.67 -2.96 -21.38
N HIS A 19 20.22 -1.94 -20.65
CA HIS A 19 20.33 -0.52 -21.02
C HIS A 19 20.72 0.36 -19.83
N GLU A 20 21.49 -0.16 -18.87
CA GLU A 20 21.91 0.61 -17.69
C GLU A 20 22.72 1.86 -18.05
N ASN A 21 23.40 1.83 -19.21
CA ASN A 21 24.09 2.99 -19.77
C ASN A 21 23.16 4.17 -20.08
N LEU A 22 21.85 3.94 -20.25
CA LEU A 22 20.84 4.98 -20.46
C LEU A 22 20.24 5.52 -19.16
N ARG A 23 20.55 4.91 -18.01
CA ARG A 23 19.90 5.22 -16.71
C ARG A 23 20.04 6.69 -16.34
N GLU A 24 21.26 7.21 -16.37
CA GLU A 24 21.56 8.57 -15.93
C GLU A 24 20.91 9.60 -16.85
N ASP A 25 21.00 9.40 -18.17
CA ASP A 25 20.35 10.26 -19.16
C ASP A 25 18.82 10.23 -19.05
N LEU A 26 18.24 9.05 -18.82
CA LEU A 26 16.80 8.90 -18.65
C LEU A 26 16.32 9.60 -17.37
N ILE A 27 17.00 9.40 -16.24
CA ILE A 27 16.69 10.09 -14.97
C ILE A 27 16.84 11.60 -15.15
N PHE A 28 17.94 12.06 -15.76
CA PHE A 28 18.19 13.47 -16.00
C PHE A 28 17.10 14.12 -16.86
N ASN A 29 16.60 13.42 -17.89
CA ASN A 29 15.53 13.96 -18.73
C ASN A 29 14.16 13.92 -18.04
N LEU A 30 13.84 12.84 -17.32
CA LEU A 30 12.55 12.72 -16.61
C LEU A 30 12.44 13.68 -15.41
N THR A 31 13.53 13.95 -14.69
CA THR A 31 13.51 14.91 -13.56
C THR A 31 13.12 16.32 -14.00
N LYS A 32 13.36 16.70 -15.27
CA LYS A 32 12.95 18.00 -15.83
C LYS A 32 11.43 18.19 -15.86
N LEU A 33 10.65 17.10 -15.84
CA LEU A 33 9.19 17.16 -15.84
C LEU A 33 8.62 17.66 -14.50
N ARG A 34 9.38 17.58 -13.40
CA ARG A 34 9.03 18.07 -12.04
C ARG A 34 7.74 17.52 -11.41
N CYS A 35 6.95 16.74 -12.14
CA CYS A 35 5.70 16.09 -11.73
C CYS A 35 5.87 14.60 -11.43
N LEU A 36 7.11 14.10 -11.38
CA LEU A 36 7.44 12.69 -11.15
C LEU A 36 8.35 12.53 -9.93
N ASP A 37 8.13 11.44 -9.19
CA ASP A 37 9.07 10.89 -8.22
C ASP A 37 9.75 9.65 -8.82
N LEU A 38 11.08 9.70 -8.93
CA LEU A 38 11.88 8.66 -9.57
C LEU A 38 12.72 7.91 -8.53
N SER A 39 12.78 6.58 -8.62
CA SER A 39 13.69 5.77 -7.81
C SER A 39 14.24 4.59 -8.61
N TYR A 40 15.54 4.38 -8.58
CA TYR A 40 16.17 3.21 -9.19
C TYR A 40 16.36 2.12 -8.15
N HIS A 41 16.07 0.87 -8.50
CA HIS A 41 16.31 -0.29 -7.65
C HIS A 41 17.48 -1.09 -8.22
N ASP A 42 18.64 -1.06 -7.56
CA ASP A 42 19.89 -1.63 -8.10
C ASP A 42 19.82 -3.14 -8.35
N ILE A 43 19.19 -3.89 -7.44
CA ILE A 43 19.08 -5.36 -7.57
C ILE A 43 18.14 -5.75 -8.72
N GLU A 44 16.96 -5.14 -8.79
CA GLU A 44 15.98 -5.41 -9.85
C GLU A 44 16.35 -4.77 -11.19
N ARG A 45 17.30 -3.84 -11.18
CA ARG A 45 17.69 -2.99 -12.32
C ARG A 45 16.50 -2.29 -12.96
N CYS A 46 15.61 -1.77 -12.12
CA CYS A 46 14.36 -1.14 -12.53
C CYS A 46 14.34 0.34 -12.13
N LEU A 47 13.96 1.20 -13.06
CA LEU A 47 13.57 2.58 -12.79
C LEU A 47 12.08 2.63 -12.48
N TYR A 48 11.75 3.01 -11.25
CA TYR A 48 10.40 3.30 -10.82
C TYR A 48 10.10 4.79 -11.06
N ILE A 49 8.97 5.05 -11.72
CA ILE A 49 8.50 6.38 -12.07
C ILE A 49 7.10 6.51 -11.49
N ASN A 50 6.92 7.33 -10.46
CA ASN A 50 5.61 7.60 -9.86
C ASN A 50 5.17 9.02 -10.16
N ALA A 51 3.86 9.27 -10.19
CA ALA A 51 3.35 10.63 -10.08
C ALA A 51 3.81 11.25 -8.76
N LYS A 52 4.21 12.53 -8.80
CA LYS A 52 4.78 13.21 -7.65
C LYS A 52 3.83 13.21 -6.46
N GLY A 53 4.35 12.84 -5.29
CA GLY A 53 3.59 12.75 -4.05
C GLY A 53 2.61 11.59 -3.99
N VAL A 54 2.58 10.71 -5.00
CA VAL A 54 1.72 9.52 -4.98
C VAL A 54 2.48 8.33 -4.42
N THR A 55 2.06 7.91 -3.24
CA THR A 55 2.63 6.80 -2.46
C THR A 55 1.48 5.94 -1.93
N LYS A 56 1.75 4.73 -1.43
CA LYS A 56 0.71 3.91 -0.77
C LYS A 56 -0.01 4.70 0.32
N ALA A 57 0.74 5.43 1.15
CA ALA A 57 0.20 6.21 2.26
C ALA A 57 -0.64 7.40 1.78
N SER A 58 -0.13 8.20 0.85
CA SER A 58 -0.87 9.38 0.37
C SER A 58 -2.14 8.97 -0.38
N THR A 59 -2.12 7.88 -1.14
CA THR A 59 -3.34 7.33 -1.77
C THR A 59 -4.38 6.96 -0.71
N VAL A 60 -3.99 6.22 0.34
CA VAL A 60 -4.95 5.83 1.39
C VAL A 60 -5.51 7.05 2.11
N LEU A 61 -4.63 7.97 2.53
CA LEU A 61 -5.03 9.19 3.24
C LEU A 61 -5.95 10.08 2.41
N ASN A 62 -5.69 10.24 1.11
CA ASN A 62 -6.48 11.11 0.24
C ASN A 62 -7.86 10.54 -0.11
N HIS A 63 -8.02 9.22 -0.16
CA HIS A 63 -9.26 8.58 -0.60
C HIS A 63 -10.10 7.99 0.54
N PHE A 64 -9.46 7.58 1.63
CA PHE A 64 -10.11 6.85 2.71
C PHE A 64 -9.90 7.50 4.09
N GLY A 65 -9.02 8.51 4.17
CA GLY A 65 -8.76 9.24 5.41
C GLY A 65 -7.79 8.51 6.35
N LYS A 66 -7.81 8.95 7.60
CA LYS A 66 -7.14 8.27 8.72
C LYS A 66 -8.10 7.19 9.24
N ASP A 67 -7.61 6.22 9.99
CA ASP A 67 -8.37 5.07 10.50
C ASP A 67 -8.36 3.80 9.64
N PHE A 68 -7.15 3.33 9.30
CA PHE A 68 -6.96 2.07 8.59
C PHE A 68 -5.92 1.18 9.27
N VAL A 69 -5.96 -0.09 8.90
CA VAL A 69 -4.96 -1.11 9.26
C VAL A 69 -4.07 -1.33 8.06
N ALA A 70 -2.76 -1.34 8.27
CA ALA A 70 -1.79 -1.58 7.21
C ALA A 70 -1.16 -2.96 7.34
N PHE A 71 -1.04 -3.66 6.22
CA PHE A 71 -0.18 -4.83 6.09
C PHE A 71 0.92 -4.49 5.09
N GLY A 72 2.17 -4.74 5.46
CA GLY A 72 3.34 -4.33 4.66
C GLY A 72 4.52 -5.24 4.89
N ASN A 73 5.43 -5.26 3.93
CA ASN A 73 6.58 -6.16 3.94
C ASN A 73 7.86 -5.48 3.42
N ASP A 74 7.78 -4.20 3.04
CA ASP A 74 8.85 -3.52 2.33
C ASP A 74 9.01 -2.07 2.83
N LYS A 75 10.11 -1.44 2.42
CA LYS A 75 10.46 -0.06 2.77
C LYS A 75 9.39 0.95 2.38
N ASN A 76 8.68 0.73 1.27
CA ASN A 76 7.64 1.65 0.79
C ASN A 76 6.37 1.62 1.66
N ASP A 77 6.26 0.70 2.63
CA ASP A 77 5.17 0.62 3.60
C ASP A 77 5.42 1.45 4.87
N ILE A 78 6.66 1.91 5.11
CA ILE A 78 6.99 2.70 6.31
C ILE A 78 6.07 3.94 6.47
N PRO A 79 5.85 4.78 5.44
CA PRO A 79 4.92 5.90 5.57
C PRO A 79 3.48 5.45 5.76
N LEU A 80 3.10 4.28 5.25
CA LEU A 80 1.77 3.72 5.41
C LEU A 80 1.54 3.32 6.88
N PHE A 81 2.52 2.68 7.51
CA PHE A 81 2.46 2.24 8.91
C PHE A 81 2.41 3.43 9.87
N LYS A 82 3.21 4.47 9.62
CA LYS A 82 3.20 5.72 10.42
C LYS A 82 1.84 6.42 10.47
N ASN A 83 0.95 6.15 9.51
CA ASN A 83 -0.38 6.75 9.42
C ASN A 83 -1.51 5.76 9.75
N ALA A 84 -1.19 4.48 9.96
CA ALA A 84 -2.17 3.46 10.29
C ALA A 84 -2.53 3.52 11.78
N LEU A 85 -3.72 3.06 12.12
CA LEU A 85 -4.09 2.76 13.52
C LEU A 85 -3.37 1.50 14.03
N TYR A 86 -3.07 0.60 13.11
CA TYR A 86 -2.41 -0.66 13.40
C TYR A 86 -1.61 -1.14 12.17
N GLY A 87 -0.30 -1.29 12.33
CA GLY A 87 0.62 -1.77 11.30
C GLY A 87 1.08 -3.21 11.56
N VAL A 88 0.87 -4.09 10.59
CA VAL A 88 1.28 -5.49 10.65
C VAL A 88 2.35 -5.74 9.61
N GLN A 89 3.58 -5.94 10.07
CA GLN A 89 4.66 -6.39 9.21
C GLN A 89 4.46 -7.87 8.86
N VAL A 90 4.53 -8.18 7.57
CA VAL A 90 4.56 -9.55 7.06
C VAL A 90 5.98 -9.85 6.57
N GLY A 91 6.58 -10.91 7.09
CA GLY A 91 7.96 -11.25 6.83
C GLY A 91 8.96 -10.57 7.77
N ASP A 92 10.23 -10.69 7.42
CA ASP A 92 11.35 -10.22 8.24
C ASP A 92 12.14 -9.15 7.49
N PHE A 93 11.50 -7.99 7.26
CA PHE A 93 12.19 -6.82 6.74
C PHE A 93 12.63 -5.92 7.92
N PRO A 94 13.93 -5.87 8.27
CA PRO A 94 14.37 -5.26 9.53
C PRO A 94 14.01 -3.78 9.67
N TYR A 95 14.00 -3.04 8.57
CA TYR A 95 13.77 -1.59 8.59
C TYR A 95 12.29 -1.18 8.72
N LEU A 96 11.35 -2.14 8.62
CA LEU A 96 9.93 -1.88 8.85
C LEU A 96 9.50 -2.18 10.29
N LYS A 97 10.30 -2.97 11.00
CA LYS A 97 10.01 -3.48 12.35
C LYS A 97 9.68 -2.38 13.35
N ASP A 98 10.43 -1.28 13.32
CA ASP A 98 10.27 -0.17 14.26
C ASP A 98 8.97 0.63 14.05
N PHE A 99 8.26 0.38 12.96
CA PHE A 99 6.98 1.03 12.63
C PHE A 99 5.79 0.08 12.76
N ALA A 100 6.03 -1.20 13.05
CA ALA A 100 4.99 -2.22 13.12
C ALA A 100 4.52 -2.43 14.56
N ASP A 101 3.21 -2.53 14.76
CA ASP A 101 2.63 -2.96 16.03
C ASP A 101 2.72 -4.47 16.21
N GLU A 102 2.75 -5.21 15.10
CA GLU A 102 2.87 -6.66 15.09
C GLU A 102 3.68 -7.16 13.90
N ILE A 103 4.42 -8.26 14.10
CA ILE A 103 5.19 -8.93 13.06
C ILE A 103 4.66 -10.35 12.89
N ILE A 104 4.44 -10.75 11.64
CA ILE A 104 4.07 -12.11 11.25
C ILE A 104 5.17 -12.65 10.35
N LEU A 105 5.96 -13.58 10.87
CA LEU A 105 6.93 -14.30 10.05
C LEU A 105 6.20 -15.22 9.05
N PRO A 106 6.76 -15.47 7.86
CA PRO A 106 6.08 -16.26 6.84
C PRO A 106 6.07 -17.73 7.26
N VAL A 107 4.94 -18.19 7.80
CA VAL A 107 4.60 -19.62 7.91
C VAL A 107 3.27 -19.79 7.18
N SER A 108 3.33 -20.42 6.01
CA SER A 108 2.39 -20.25 4.89
C SER A 108 0.91 -20.53 5.19
N THR A 109 0.58 -21.34 6.20
CA THR A 109 -0.81 -21.65 6.58
C THR A 109 -1.30 -20.89 7.82
N GLU A 110 -0.39 -20.40 8.66
CA GLU A 110 -0.75 -19.63 9.86
C GLU A 110 -0.95 -18.14 9.54
N LEU A 111 -0.24 -17.61 8.53
CA LEU A 111 -0.37 -16.21 8.10
C LEU A 111 -1.82 -15.87 7.71
N LEU A 112 -2.49 -16.69 6.90
CA LEU A 112 -3.87 -16.44 6.47
C LEU A 112 -4.86 -16.51 7.64
N LYS A 113 -4.69 -17.46 8.56
CA LYS A 113 -5.51 -17.57 9.77
C LYS A 113 -5.30 -16.36 10.68
N LYS A 114 -4.06 -15.92 10.82
CA LYS A 114 -3.69 -14.79 11.66
C LYS A 114 -4.17 -13.46 11.07
N ILE A 115 -4.04 -13.25 9.76
CA ILE A 115 -4.62 -12.10 9.05
C ILE A 115 -6.13 -12.07 9.27
N LYS A 116 -6.83 -13.21 9.10
CA LYS A 116 -8.28 -13.28 9.32
C LYS A 116 -8.66 -12.95 10.76
N LEU A 117 -7.98 -13.55 11.74
CA LEU A 117 -8.22 -13.29 13.16
C LEU A 117 -7.95 -11.83 13.54
N LEU A 118 -6.87 -11.24 13.02
CA LEU A 118 -6.53 -9.83 13.24
C LEU A 118 -7.57 -8.91 12.62
N PHE A 119 -8.01 -9.22 11.40
CA PHE A 119 -9.07 -8.47 10.73
C PHE A 119 -10.37 -8.53 11.54
N GLU A 120 -10.77 -9.70 12.05
CA GLU A 120 -11.95 -9.87 12.91
C GLU A 120 -11.79 -9.12 14.24
N LYS A 121 -10.62 -9.20 14.88
CA LYS A 121 -10.32 -8.49 16.14
C LYS A 121 -10.38 -6.98 15.97
N ILE A 122 -9.81 -6.47 14.89
CA ILE A 122 -9.81 -5.03 14.59
C ILE A 122 -11.21 -4.56 14.22
N LEU A 123 -11.95 -5.30 13.38
CA LEU A 123 -13.35 -4.98 13.08
C LEU A 123 -14.21 -4.93 14.34
N ASN A 124 -14.06 -5.89 15.25
CA ASN A 124 -14.79 -5.89 16.52
C ASN A 124 -14.42 -4.69 17.40
N LYS A 125 -13.15 -4.25 17.37
CA LYS A 125 -12.67 -3.09 18.12
C LYS A 125 -13.16 -1.76 17.52
N CYS A 126 -13.28 -1.68 16.19
CA CYS A 126 -13.65 -0.46 15.46
C CYS A 126 -15.18 -0.28 15.29
N LEU A 127 -15.94 -1.37 15.09
CA LEU A 127 -17.37 -1.32 14.75
C LEU A 127 -18.31 -1.62 15.93
N GLY A 128 -17.79 -2.28 16.99
CA GLY A 128 -18.65 -2.91 17.99
C GLY A 128 -19.43 -4.11 17.42
N LEU A 129 -19.84 -5.03 18.30
CA LEU A 129 -20.42 -6.33 17.91
C LEU A 129 -21.64 -6.22 16.97
N SER A 130 -22.48 -5.19 17.19
CA SER A 130 -23.73 -5.00 16.44
C SER A 130 -23.50 -4.63 14.96
N GLN A 131 -22.54 -3.75 14.67
CA GLN A 131 -22.24 -3.34 13.29
C GLN A 131 -21.46 -4.43 12.54
N TYR A 132 -20.61 -5.21 13.21
CA TYR A 132 -19.91 -6.35 12.61
C TYR A 132 -20.87 -7.45 12.13
N LEU A 133 -21.91 -7.75 12.92
CA LEU A 133 -22.96 -8.71 12.53
C LEU A 133 -23.74 -8.21 11.31
N GLN A 134 -24.01 -6.90 11.21
CA GLN A 134 -24.70 -6.29 10.06
C GLN A 134 -23.84 -6.26 8.79
N TYR A 135 -22.52 -6.11 8.91
CA TYR A 135 -21.58 -6.25 7.78
C TYR A 135 -21.57 -7.69 7.23
N ASN A 136 -21.49 -8.70 8.12
CA ASN A 136 -21.49 -10.10 7.70
C ASN A 136 -22.84 -10.56 7.11
N SER A 137 -23.96 -10.02 7.58
CA SER A 137 -25.29 -10.33 7.01
C SER A 137 -25.48 -9.76 5.60
N LYS A 138 -24.75 -8.69 5.22
CA LYS A 138 -24.79 -8.12 3.86
C LYS A 138 -23.88 -8.86 2.87
N LYS A 139 -22.85 -9.56 3.36
CA LYS A 139 -21.90 -10.31 2.52
C LYS A 139 -22.50 -11.57 1.88
N SER A 140 -23.60 -12.10 2.42
CA SER A 140 -24.32 -13.23 1.83
C SER A 140 -25.14 -12.86 0.58
N ILE A 141 -25.21 -11.57 0.22
CA ILE A 141 -26.02 -11.07 -0.88
C ILE A 141 -25.15 -10.23 -1.83
N GLY A 142 -24.20 -10.88 -2.52
CA GLY A 142 -23.59 -10.39 -3.77
C GLY A 142 -22.61 -9.19 -3.70
N GLY A 143 -21.36 -9.45 -4.07
CA GLY A 143 -20.43 -8.45 -4.63
C GLY A 143 -19.67 -7.56 -3.63
N LEU A 144 -18.38 -7.31 -3.93
CA LEU A 144 -17.47 -6.50 -3.12
C LEU A 144 -18.11 -5.17 -2.69
N SER A 145 -18.10 -4.87 -1.39
CA SER A 145 -18.30 -3.52 -0.88
C SER A 145 -17.08 -3.10 -0.06
N CYS A 146 -16.50 -1.97 -0.45
CA CYS A 146 -15.49 -1.24 0.33
C CYS A 146 -16.23 -0.51 1.46
N LEU A 147 -15.74 -0.61 2.70
CA LEU A 147 -16.29 0.13 3.85
C LEU A 147 -15.83 1.59 3.75
N HIS A 148 -16.77 2.49 3.45
CA HIS A 148 -16.59 3.92 3.72
C HIS A 148 -17.21 4.19 5.10
N LEU A 149 -16.37 4.55 6.07
CA LEU A 149 -16.82 4.96 7.40
C LEU A 149 -17.38 6.38 7.30
N SER A 150 -18.69 6.51 7.09
CA SER A 150 -19.35 7.79 7.28
C SER A 150 -19.71 7.95 8.75
N GLU A 151 -19.12 8.95 9.41
CA GLU A 151 -19.57 9.37 10.74
C GLU A 151 -20.98 9.96 10.63
N ASN A 152 -21.94 9.37 11.35
CA ASN A 152 -23.22 10.01 11.60
C ASN A 152 -22.98 11.20 12.55
N LYS A 153 -23.24 12.41 12.08
CA LYS A 153 -23.63 13.53 12.94
C LYS A 153 -25.15 13.64 12.96
#